data_AF-A0A0K8MEB7-F1
#
_entry.id   AF-A0A0K8MEB7-F1
#
_cell.length_a   1.000
_cell.length_b   1.000
_cell.length_c   1.000
_cell.angle_alpha   90.00
_cell.angle_beta   90.00
_cell.angle_gamma   90.00
#
_symmetry.space_group_name_H-M   'P 1'
#
loop_
_entity.id
_entity.type
_entity.pdbx_description
1 polymer ?
#
loop_
_entity_poly.entity_id
_entity_poly.type
_entity_poly.pdbx_seq_one_letter_code
_entity_poly.pdbx_strand_id
1 'polypeptide(L)'
;MRESIQHKLDVVRPPRVQITYDVELAGAVTSRELPYVLGVMADLSGMSAVAKAPLKERKFADIASDNFNDIMKSVSPRVQINVTNKINGGKTPLGVDLTFVAMDDFEPLNVVQQAPALKALFDSRTRLNDLLGKLDGNENLNRVLDGVLTSGDKKTDVDAVIKDANLVRDSSQTDNAKLIVTEFLSLLDKNEVQAADSIAVVSQKISQLDHVISDQLNEILHHPDFLRLEATWRGLWFLLTNTDQGAGLKIRLLNISKQELQYDLEKAIEFDQSQLFKKIYEEEYGTFGGAPYSVLLSDLEFGRSPEDITLLTKISQVAAAAHAPFIAASQPSLFDLNSFAELGYPRDLSRVFESTELGKWNAFRESEDSRYVALTLPHVLMRAPYGDNGTVVYGMNFQEDVDGVDNSKFCWGSAAWSLAQRVLNSAGLYGWPAAIRGVEGGGLVEDLPYYTFKTTDGDIALKCPTEVSITDRREKELSDLGFIALCHCKNRDYAAFFSAQTTQKSKLYNLDQANANAQLSSRLTYILAASRFAHYIKVIMRDKIGSFMSRTEVESFLNKWIASYVLLTDEADQVAKSRFPLREARIEVVDVPGQPGNYRAVVFLRPHFQLEALTASLRLVANLPRPAAR
;
A
#
# COMPACT_ATOMS: atom_id res chain seq x y z
N MET A 1 -40.08 -1.13 -3.05
CA MET A 1 -40.14 0.29 -2.63
C MET A 1 -38.71 0.78 -2.53
N ARG A 2 -38.31 1.73 -3.38
CA ARG A 2 -36.99 2.36 -3.33
C ARG A 2 -36.98 3.31 -2.13
N GLU A 3 -36.22 2.99 -1.10
CA GLU A 3 -35.97 3.94 -0.01
C GLU A 3 -35.15 5.12 -0.52
N SER A 4 -35.53 6.30 -0.04
CA SER A 4 -35.07 7.60 -0.50
C SER A 4 -33.57 7.80 -0.28
N ILE A 5 -32.91 8.37 -1.29
CA ILE A 5 -31.50 8.77 -1.33
C ILE A 5 -31.15 9.76 -0.20
N GLN A 6 -32.14 10.45 0.38
CA GLN A 6 -31.94 11.31 1.55
C GLN A 6 -31.49 10.55 2.81
N HIS A 7 -31.82 9.25 2.95
CA HIS A 7 -31.41 8.48 4.14
C HIS A 7 -29.95 8.00 4.05
N LYS A 8 -29.32 8.06 2.86
CA LYS A 8 -27.89 7.73 2.65
C LYS A 8 -26.94 8.86 3.09
N LEU A 9 -27.45 10.06 3.36
CA LEU A 9 -26.64 11.24 3.74
C LEU A 9 -26.54 11.47 5.25
N ASP A 10 -27.20 10.65 6.09
CA ASP A 10 -27.07 10.68 7.56
C ASP A 10 -25.94 9.78 8.10
N VAL A 11 -25.02 9.30 7.24
CA VAL A 11 -23.86 8.50 7.66
C VAL A 11 -22.74 9.43 8.15
N VAL A 12 -22.95 10.03 9.32
CA VAL A 12 -21.84 10.42 10.20
C VAL A 12 -21.88 9.43 11.35
N ARG A 13 -21.18 8.31 11.20
CA ARG A 13 -21.02 7.32 12.26
C ARG A 13 -19.86 7.79 13.16
N PRO A 14 -20.10 8.37 14.34
CA PRO A 14 -19.03 8.49 15.33
C PRO A 14 -18.52 7.07 15.65
N PRO A 15 -17.22 6.90 15.95
CA PRO A 15 -16.65 5.62 16.33
C PRO A 15 -17.49 5.00 17.46
N ARG A 16 -17.93 3.74 17.28
CA ARG A 16 -18.94 3.10 18.14
C ARG A 16 -18.40 2.57 19.48
N VAL A 17 -17.16 2.90 19.83
CA VAL A 17 -16.55 2.70 21.15
C VAL A 17 -15.51 3.81 21.31
N GLN A 18 -15.63 4.61 22.37
CA GLN A 18 -14.58 5.54 22.80
C GLN A 18 -13.75 4.82 23.86
N ILE A 19 -12.44 4.74 23.67
CA ILE A 19 -11.54 4.23 24.70
C ILE A 19 -11.10 5.41 25.57
N THR A 20 -11.34 5.29 26.86
CA THR A 20 -11.62 6.42 27.73
C THR A 20 -10.84 6.22 29.02
N TYR A 21 -9.93 7.15 29.39
CA TYR A 21 -9.36 7.17 30.74
C TYR A 21 -9.75 8.46 31.47
N ASP A 22 -10.11 8.31 32.73
CA ASP A 22 -10.67 9.36 33.57
C ASP A 22 -9.56 10.29 34.07
N VAL A 23 -9.60 11.55 33.62
CA VAL A 23 -8.81 12.64 34.20
C VAL A 23 -9.68 13.35 35.23
N GLU A 24 -9.30 13.29 36.51
CA GLU A 24 -9.97 14.04 37.57
C GLU A 24 -9.49 15.50 37.57
N LEU A 25 -10.31 16.41 37.04
CA LEU A 25 -10.13 17.86 37.17
C LEU A 25 -11.21 18.40 38.12
N ALA A 26 -10.82 18.82 39.33
CA ALA A 26 -11.67 19.55 40.26
C ALA A 26 -13.07 18.92 40.51
N GLY A 27 -13.17 17.59 40.57
CA GLY A 27 -14.42 16.86 40.81
C GLY A 27 -15.22 16.46 39.56
N ALA A 28 -14.76 16.81 38.36
CA ALA A 28 -15.29 16.30 37.09
C ALA A 28 -14.34 15.26 36.47
N VAL A 29 -14.90 14.13 36.07
CA VAL A 29 -14.21 13.06 35.34
C VAL A 29 -14.30 13.38 33.84
N THR A 30 -13.22 13.84 33.24
CA THR A 30 -13.13 13.99 31.78
C THR A 30 -12.39 12.80 31.21
N SER A 31 -13.08 12.05 30.36
CA SER A 31 -12.47 10.96 29.63
C SER A 31 -11.58 11.48 28.49
N ARG A 32 -10.35 10.95 28.41
CA ARG A 32 -9.42 11.24 27.30
C ARG A 32 -9.10 9.96 26.52
N GLU A 33 -9.20 10.04 25.20
CA GLU A 33 -8.83 8.98 24.26
C GLU A 33 -7.48 9.28 23.62
N LEU A 34 -6.60 8.28 23.56
CA LEU A 34 -5.37 8.41 22.78
C LEU A 34 -5.71 8.15 21.31
N PRO A 35 -5.23 8.95 20.35
CA PRO A 35 -5.36 8.60 18.95
C PRO A 35 -4.53 7.33 18.66
N TYR A 36 -5.00 6.50 17.74
CA TYR A 36 -4.22 5.43 17.15
C TYR A 36 -3.47 6.00 15.94
N VAL A 37 -2.17 6.18 16.10
CA VAL A 37 -1.32 6.86 15.12
C VAL A 37 -0.52 5.85 14.33
N LEU A 38 -0.69 5.81 13.01
CA LEU A 38 0.17 5.08 12.08
C LEU A 38 1.25 6.01 11.53
N GLY A 39 2.51 5.67 11.77
CA GLY A 39 3.66 6.33 11.13
C GLY A 39 4.04 5.61 9.84
N VAL A 40 3.95 6.27 8.70
CA VAL A 40 4.27 5.75 7.36
C VAL A 40 5.62 6.29 6.91
N MET A 41 6.51 5.42 6.47
CA MET A 41 7.80 5.75 5.87
C MET A 41 7.86 5.20 4.45
N ALA A 42 8.04 6.08 3.48
CA ALA A 42 8.09 5.70 2.07
C ALA A 42 8.96 6.65 1.27
N ASP A 43 9.53 6.18 0.16
CA ASP A 43 10.27 7.04 -0.77
C ASP A 43 9.32 7.61 -1.82
N LEU A 44 8.88 8.85 -1.62
CA LEU A 44 7.81 9.46 -2.41
C LEU A 44 8.31 10.42 -3.49
N SER A 45 9.59 10.81 -3.45
CA SER A 45 10.09 11.86 -4.35
C SER A 45 10.58 11.35 -5.69
N GLY A 46 11.02 10.08 -5.79
CA GLY A 46 11.80 9.63 -6.94
C GLY A 46 12.99 10.56 -7.20
N MET A 47 13.08 11.09 -8.43
CA MET A 47 14.11 12.03 -8.88
C MET A 47 13.64 13.50 -8.84
N SER A 48 12.88 13.86 -7.81
CA SER A 48 12.35 15.22 -7.63
C SER A 48 13.43 16.30 -7.75
N ALA A 49 13.11 17.39 -8.44
CA ALA A 49 13.94 18.59 -8.48
C ALA A 49 13.88 19.39 -7.16
N VAL A 50 12.88 19.12 -6.32
CA VAL A 50 12.76 19.73 -4.99
C VAL A 50 13.69 18.98 -4.04
N ALA A 51 14.75 19.66 -3.61
CA ALA A 51 15.70 19.07 -2.68
C ALA A 51 14.99 18.72 -1.35
N LYS A 52 15.07 17.45 -0.94
CA LYS A 52 14.57 17.04 0.37
C LYS A 52 15.38 17.74 1.46
N ALA A 53 14.72 18.40 2.41
CA ALA A 53 15.39 18.99 3.58
C ALA A 53 16.22 17.92 4.32
N PRO A 54 17.25 18.24 5.10
CA PRO A 54 17.96 17.23 5.90
C PRO A 54 17.02 16.47 6.83
N LEU A 55 17.25 15.16 7.05
CA LEU A 55 16.36 14.31 7.86
C LEU A 55 16.06 14.91 9.25
N LYS A 56 17.02 15.60 9.86
CA LYS A 56 16.86 16.29 11.13
C LYS A 56 15.71 17.30 11.14
N GLU A 57 15.51 18.02 10.03
CA GLU A 57 14.51 19.10 9.89
C GLU A 57 13.14 18.59 9.41
N ARG A 58 13.08 17.40 8.79
CA ARG A 58 11.82 16.79 8.35
C ARG A 58 10.98 16.38 9.53
N LYS A 59 9.66 16.51 9.42
CA LYS A 59 8.71 15.98 10.41
C LYS A 59 7.74 15.02 9.74
N PHE A 60 7.16 14.15 10.55
CA PHE A 60 5.99 13.37 10.14
C PHE A 60 4.82 14.33 9.90
N ALA A 61 4.32 14.36 8.67
CA ALA A 61 3.19 15.20 8.27
C ALA A 61 1.89 14.42 8.37
N ASP A 62 0.83 15.01 8.94
CA ASP A 62 -0.49 14.38 8.95
C ASP A 62 -1.04 14.29 7.52
N ILE A 63 -1.55 13.12 7.13
CA ILE A 63 -2.09 12.85 5.79
C ILE A 63 -3.49 12.24 5.85
N ALA A 64 -4.37 12.79 5.03
CA ALA A 64 -5.76 12.43 4.86
C ALA A 64 -6.15 12.47 3.38
N SER A 65 -7.36 12.02 3.05
CA SER A 65 -7.84 12.00 1.65
C SER A 65 -8.04 13.40 1.07
N ASP A 66 -8.27 14.42 1.90
CA ASP A 66 -8.49 15.82 1.50
C ASP A 66 -7.18 16.56 1.17
N ASN A 67 -6.09 16.28 1.91
CA ASN A 67 -4.79 16.93 1.73
C ASN A 67 -3.78 16.10 0.91
N PHE A 68 -4.18 14.93 0.39
CA PHE A 68 -3.31 14.02 -0.36
C PHE A 68 -2.60 14.69 -1.53
N ASN A 69 -3.35 15.38 -2.40
CA ASN A 69 -2.79 16.06 -3.57
C ASN A 69 -1.89 17.24 -3.19
N ASP A 70 -2.13 17.89 -2.05
CA ASP A 70 -1.28 18.99 -1.58
C ASP A 70 0.08 18.46 -1.09
N ILE A 71 0.07 17.31 -0.42
CA ILE A 71 1.31 16.60 -0.05
C ILE A 71 2.06 16.17 -1.31
N MET A 72 1.38 15.57 -2.29
CA MET A 72 2.01 15.19 -3.56
C MET A 72 2.65 16.40 -4.26
N LYS A 73 1.93 17.52 -4.40
CA LYS A 73 2.49 18.78 -4.94
C LYS A 73 3.73 19.25 -4.19
N SER A 74 3.71 19.20 -2.86
CA SER A 74 4.84 19.62 -2.03
C SER A 74 6.08 18.75 -2.21
N VAL A 75 5.88 17.44 -2.42
CA VAL A 75 6.94 16.48 -2.67
C VAL A 75 7.44 16.60 -4.12
N SER A 76 6.57 17.00 -5.04
CA SER A 76 6.80 17.06 -6.49
C SER A 76 7.52 15.81 -7.01
N PRO A 77 6.89 14.61 -6.91
CA PRO A 77 7.48 13.37 -7.42
C PRO A 77 7.86 13.52 -8.89
N ARG A 78 9.06 13.05 -9.25
CA ARG A 78 9.56 13.13 -10.62
C ARG A 78 10.22 11.83 -11.05
N VAL A 79 9.99 11.44 -12.29
CA VAL A 79 10.60 10.28 -12.95
C VAL A 79 11.32 10.77 -14.18
N GLN A 80 12.64 10.58 -14.23
CA GLN A 80 13.46 10.90 -15.40
C GLN A 80 14.10 9.61 -15.92
N ILE A 81 13.61 9.13 -17.05
CA ILE A 81 13.96 7.80 -17.59
C ILE A 81 14.30 7.89 -19.07
N ASN A 82 15.10 6.92 -19.53
CA ASN A 82 15.39 6.74 -20.94
C ASN A 82 14.73 5.45 -21.40
N VAL A 83 13.81 5.56 -22.36
CA VAL A 83 13.04 4.42 -22.87
C VAL A 83 13.37 4.14 -24.33
N THR A 84 13.04 2.95 -24.80
CA THR A 84 13.15 2.61 -26.21
C THR A 84 12.22 3.52 -27.03
N ASN A 85 12.76 4.17 -28.06
CA ASN A 85 11.97 5.06 -28.91
C ASN A 85 11.25 4.27 -30.01
N LYS A 86 10.00 3.88 -29.77
CA LYS A 86 9.16 3.20 -30.76
C LYS A 86 8.71 4.13 -31.89
N ILE A 87 8.63 5.45 -31.64
CA ILE A 87 8.21 6.46 -32.63
C ILE A 87 9.15 6.47 -33.84
N ASN A 88 10.46 6.36 -33.63
CA ASN A 88 11.48 6.39 -34.68
C ASN A 88 12.09 5.01 -34.99
N GLY A 89 11.42 3.91 -34.61
CA GLY A 89 11.88 2.55 -34.88
C GLY A 89 13.14 2.13 -34.10
N GLY A 90 13.32 2.65 -32.89
CA GLY A 90 14.32 2.20 -31.91
C GLY A 90 15.74 2.75 -32.07
N LYS A 91 15.98 3.70 -32.99
CA LYS A 91 17.35 4.15 -33.32
C LYS A 91 18.06 4.95 -32.23
N THR A 92 17.32 5.70 -31.41
CA THR A 92 17.86 6.51 -30.31
C THR A 92 16.95 6.40 -29.10
N PRO A 93 17.47 6.36 -27.86
CA PRO A 93 16.61 6.38 -26.68
C PRO A 93 15.79 7.67 -26.62
N LEU A 94 14.57 7.58 -26.10
CA LEU A 94 13.71 8.72 -25.83
C LEU A 94 13.85 9.08 -24.34
N GLY A 95 14.37 10.28 -24.06
CA GLY A 95 14.37 10.82 -22.71
C GLY A 95 12.98 11.31 -22.35
N VAL A 96 12.45 10.83 -21.23
CA VAL A 96 11.13 11.19 -20.71
C VAL A 96 11.30 11.74 -19.30
N ASP A 97 10.66 12.86 -19.03
CA ASP A 97 10.72 13.58 -17.77
C ASP A 97 9.28 13.89 -17.32
N LEU A 98 8.82 13.20 -16.28
CA LEU A 98 7.45 13.27 -15.77
C LEU A 98 7.47 13.82 -14.36
N THR A 99 6.58 14.75 -14.07
CA THR A 99 6.39 15.33 -12.73
C THR A 99 4.93 15.21 -12.33
N PHE A 100 4.67 14.68 -11.14
CA PHE A 100 3.33 14.36 -10.66
C PHE A 100 2.90 15.35 -9.58
N VAL A 101 1.69 15.88 -9.68
CA VAL A 101 1.07 16.81 -8.73
C VAL A 101 -0.27 16.31 -8.21
N ALA A 102 -0.90 15.36 -8.91
CA ALA A 102 -2.11 14.68 -8.47
C ALA A 102 -2.07 13.19 -8.84
N MET A 103 -2.91 12.39 -8.19
CA MET A 103 -3.02 10.95 -8.48
C MET A 103 -3.34 10.68 -9.97
N ASP A 104 -4.17 11.53 -10.57
CA ASP A 104 -4.58 11.42 -11.97
C ASP A 104 -3.40 11.59 -12.94
N ASP A 105 -2.29 12.21 -12.53
CA ASP A 105 -1.12 12.38 -13.41
C ASP A 105 -0.44 11.05 -13.77
N PHE A 106 -0.70 9.97 -13.01
CA PHE A 106 -0.29 8.61 -13.35
C PHE A 106 -1.18 7.97 -14.42
N GLU A 107 -2.28 8.60 -14.83
CA GLU A 107 -3.13 8.08 -15.91
C GLU A 107 -2.45 8.20 -17.28
N PRO A 108 -2.69 7.26 -18.21
CA PRO A 108 -2.01 7.19 -19.50
C PRO A 108 -2.08 8.49 -20.31
N LEU A 109 -3.26 9.12 -20.32
CA LEU A 109 -3.46 10.38 -21.04
C LEU A 109 -2.62 11.53 -20.45
N ASN A 110 -2.54 11.63 -19.12
CA ASN A 110 -1.76 12.68 -18.47
C ASN A 110 -0.26 12.46 -18.63
N VAL A 111 0.20 11.20 -18.67
CA VAL A 111 1.59 10.86 -19.03
C VAL A 111 1.90 11.28 -20.47
N VAL A 112 0.99 11.02 -21.42
CA VAL A 112 1.12 11.46 -22.82
C VAL A 112 1.23 12.99 -22.92
N GLN A 113 0.45 13.72 -22.13
CA GLN A 113 0.46 15.19 -22.13
C GLN A 113 1.77 15.81 -21.59
N GLN A 114 2.50 15.08 -20.73
CA GLN A 114 3.77 15.54 -20.17
C GLN A 114 4.96 15.24 -21.09
N ALA A 115 4.92 14.15 -21.86
CA ALA A 115 6.01 13.75 -22.76
C ALA A 115 5.89 14.48 -24.13
N PRO A 116 6.79 15.43 -24.49
CA PRO A 116 6.60 16.29 -25.67
C PRO A 116 6.44 15.54 -27.00
N ALA A 117 7.18 14.44 -27.17
CA ALA A 117 7.11 13.61 -28.37
C ALA A 117 5.76 12.89 -28.50
N LEU A 118 5.21 12.39 -27.40
CA LEU A 118 3.90 11.74 -27.37
C LEU A 118 2.77 12.75 -27.50
N LYS A 119 2.87 13.89 -26.81
CA LYS A 119 1.92 15.00 -26.92
C LYS A 119 1.74 15.47 -28.35
N ALA A 120 2.83 15.65 -29.10
CA ALA A 120 2.76 16.07 -30.50
C ALA A 120 1.98 15.06 -31.36
N LEU A 121 2.19 13.76 -31.14
CA LEU A 121 1.43 12.70 -31.82
C LEU A 121 -0.04 12.68 -31.41
N PHE A 122 -0.33 12.87 -30.12
CA PHE A 122 -1.70 12.91 -29.60
C PHE A 122 -2.47 14.14 -30.11
N ASP A 123 -1.82 15.31 -30.17
CA ASP A 123 -2.42 16.53 -30.71
C ASP A 123 -2.70 16.38 -32.22
N SER A 124 -1.78 15.74 -32.96
CA SER A 124 -1.98 15.37 -34.38
C SER A 124 -3.19 14.43 -34.53
N ARG A 125 -3.26 13.39 -33.71
CA ARG A 125 -4.38 12.44 -33.65
C ARG A 125 -5.71 13.13 -33.34
N THR A 126 -5.71 14.09 -32.41
CA THR A 126 -6.90 14.86 -32.04
C THR A 126 -7.38 15.74 -33.20
N ARG A 127 -6.46 16.43 -33.89
CA ARG A 127 -6.79 17.22 -35.09
C ARG A 127 -7.39 16.37 -36.21
N LEU A 128 -6.86 15.16 -36.42
CA LEU A 128 -7.40 14.23 -37.42
C LEU A 128 -8.77 13.69 -37.02
N ASN A 129 -9.02 13.44 -35.72
CA ASN A 129 -10.32 13.03 -35.24
C ASN A 129 -11.37 14.15 -35.40
N ASP A 130 -10.99 15.41 -35.15
CA ASP A 130 -11.81 16.58 -35.43
C ASP A 130 -12.11 16.72 -36.93
N LEU A 131 -11.14 16.42 -37.80
CA LEU A 131 -11.35 16.39 -39.25
C LEU A 131 -12.36 15.32 -39.63
N LEU A 132 -12.23 14.11 -39.07
CA LEU A 132 -13.12 12.99 -39.33
C LEU A 132 -14.57 13.34 -38.95
N GLY A 133 -14.77 13.93 -37.77
CA GLY A 133 -16.10 14.39 -37.34
C GLY A 133 -16.68 15.50 -38.24
N LYS A 134 -15.82 16.35 -38.83
CA LYS A 134 -16.25 17.36 -39.81
C LYS A 134 -16.55 16.77 -41.18
N LEU A 135 -15.82 15.73 -41.60
CA LEU A 135 -16.04 15.02 -42.86
C LEU A 135 -17.36 14.27 -42.90
N ASP A 136 -17.72 13.61 -41.78
CA ASP A 136 -18.95 12.81 -41.66
C ASP A 136 -20.23 13.67 -41.83
N GLY A 137 -20.13 14.98 -41.62
CA GLY A 137 -21.24 15.94 -41.76
C GLY A 137 -21.13 16.94 -42.92
N ASN A 138 -20.08 16.89 -43.75
CA ASN A 138 -19.81 17.92 -44.77
C ASN A 138 -19.37 17.30 -46.11
N GLU A 139 -20.34 17.03 -46.99
CA GLU A 139 -20.10 16.48 -48.34
C GLU A 139 -19.17 17.34 -49.20
N ASN A 140 -19.21 18.68 -49.04
CA ASN A 140 -18.35 19.58 -49.80
C ASN A 140 -16.88 19.42 -49.39
N LEU A 141 -16.62 19.33 -48.08
CA LEU A 141 -15.28 19.06 -47.57
C LEU A 141 -14.76 17.71 -48.06
N ASN A 142 -15.60 16.68 -47.99
CA ASN A 142 -15.24 15.34 -48.42
C ASN A 142 -14.83 15.31 -49.90
N ARG A 143 -15.65 15.91 -50.77
CA ARG A 143 -15.36 16.04 -52.21
C ARG A 143 -14.05 16.78 -52.49
N VAL A 144 -13.77 17.86 -51.75
CA VAL A 144 -12.52 18.64 -51.94
C VAL A 144 -11.31 17.81 -51.52
N LEU A 145 -11.35 17.14 -50.36
CA LEU A 145 -10.23 16.33 -49.89
C LEU A 145 -10.01 15.07 -50.74
N ASP A 146 -11.06 14.40 -51.20
CA ASP A 146 -10.98 13.29 -52.15
C ASP A 146 -10.35 13.75 -53.49
N GLY A 147 -10.71 14.96 -53.93
CA GLY A 147 -10.09 15.61 -55.09
C GLY A 147 -8.59 15.88 -54.91
N VAL A 148 -8.16 16.30 -53.71
CA VAL A 148 -6.75 16.50 -53.37
C VAL A 148 -5.99 15.17 -53.31
N LEU A 149 -6.61 14.11 -52.78
CA LEU A 149 -6.01 12.76 -52.73
C LEU A 149 -5.78 12.18 -54.13
N THR A 150 -6.76 12.35 -55.03
CA THR A 150 -6.69 11.82 -56.41
C THR A 150 -5.78 12.64 -57.32
N SER A 151 -5.67 13.95 -57.10
CA SER A 151 -4.77 14.81 -57.89
C SER A 151 -3.31 14.74 -57.44
N GLY A 152 -3.04 14.36 -56.17
CA GLY A 152 -1.70 14.32 -55.60
C GLY A 152 -1.02 15.69 -55.54
N ASP A 153 -1.78 16.78 -55.68
CA ASP A 153 -1.23 18.12 -55.84
C ASP A 153 -0.89 18.75 -54.48
N LYS A 154 0.41 18.80 -54.19
CA LYS A 154 0.97 19.21 -52.89
C LYS A 154 0.86 20.72 -52.60
N LYS A 155 0.46 21.53 -53.59
CA LYS A 155 0.33 22.99 -53.50
C LYS A 155 -1.12 23.45 -53.41
N THR A 156 -1.97 22.67 -52.75
CA THR A 156 -3.34 23.10 -52.51
C THR A 156 -3.32 24.23 -51.47
N ASP A 157 -3.86 25.39 -51.83
CA ASP A 157 -3.95 26.55 -50.92
C ASP A 157 -4.91 26.22 -49.77
N VAL A 158 -4.39 26.18 -48.55
CA VAL A 158 -5.13 25.87 -47.31
C VAL A 158 -6.32 26.82 -47.16
N ASP A 159 -6.16 28.09 -47.54
CA ASP A 159 -7.21 29.09 -47.44
C ASP A 159 -8.31 28.89 -48.49
N ALA A 160 -7.97 28.34 -49.66
CA ALA A 160 -8.94 27.96 -50.69
C ALA A 160 -9.76 26.74 -50.23
N VAL A 161 -9.13 25.72 -49.66
CA VAL A 161 -9.82 24.52 -49.13
C VAL A 161 -10.80 24.89 -48.03
N ILE A 162 -10.40 25.78 -47.11
CA ILE A 162 -11.26 26.23 -46.01
C ILE A 162 -12.51 26.96 -46.54
N LYS A 163 -12.33 27.78 -47.58
CA LYS A 163 -13.41 28.55 -48.19
C LYS A 163 -14.35 27.67 -49.01
N ASP A 164 -13.82 26.77 -49.82
CA ASP A 164 -14.59 25.88 -50.68
C ASP A 164 -15.34 24.80 -49.88
N ALA A 165 -14.77 24.36 -48.76
CA ALA A 165 -15.40 23.41 -47.86
C ALA A 165 -16.34 24.04 -46.83
N ASN A 166 -16.47 25.38 -46.80
CA ASN A 166 -17.30 26.12 -45.84
C ASN A 166 -17.04 25.70 -44.37
N LEU A 167 -15.76 25.55 -44.01
CA LEU A 167 -15.29 25.00 -42.73
C LEU A 167 -15.40 25.99 -41.54
N VAL A 168 -15.58 27.28 -41.81
CA VAL A 168 -15.48 28.36 -40.84
C VAL A 168 -16.77 29.17 -40.83
N ARG A 169 -17.48 29.18 -39.69
CA ARG A 169 -18.69 29.99 -39.49
C ARG A 169 -18.41 31.32 -38.79
N ASP A 170 -17.34 31.38 -38.01
CA ASP A 170 -16.89 32.57 -37.29
C ASP A 170 -15.36 32.73 -37.42
N SER A 171 -14.90 33.98 -37.46
CA SER A 171 -13.49 34.38 -37.61
C SER A 171 -12.54 33.69 -36.63
N SER A 172 -13.03 33.37 -35.43
CA SER A 172 -12.31 32.64 -34.37
C SER A 172 -11.93 31.20 -34.73
N GLN A 173 -12.61 30.56 -35.69
CA GLN A 173 -12.40 29.15 -36.06
C GLN A 173 -11.37 28.97 -37.18
N THR A 174 -10.92 30.06 -37.80
CA THR A 174 -10.05 30.04 -38.98
C THR A 174 -8.71 29.38 -38.68
N ASP A 175 -8.09 29.70 -37.54
CA ASP A 175 -6.76 29.18 -37.19
C ASP A 175 -6.80 27.67 -36.92
N ASN A 176 -7.84 27.18 -36.24
CA ASN A 176 -8.01 25.75 -36.01
C ASN A 176 -8.31 25.00 -37.31
N ALA A 177 -9.13 25.57 -38.20
CA ALA A 177 -9.40 24.99 -39.50
C ALA A 177 -8.14 24.86 -40.37
N LYS A 178 -7.25 25.88 -40.34
CA LYS A 178 -5.94 25.82 -41.01
C LYS A 178 -5.09 24.68 -40.47
N LEU A 179 -4.96 24.56 -39.15
CA LEU A 179 -4.17 23.50 -38.51
C LEU A 179 -4.66 22.10 -38.90
N ILE A 180 -5.98 21.88 -38.90
CA ILE A 180 -6.58 20.60 -39.27
C ILE A 180 -6.27 20.25 -40.73
N VAL A 181 -6.46 21.18 -41.66
CA VAL A 181 -6.19 20.95 -43.10
C VAL A 181 -4.69 20.79 -43.36
N THR A 182 -3.83 21.55 -42.68
CA THR A 182 -2.38 21.38 -42.76
C THR A 182 -1.93 20.01 -42.27
N GLU A 183 -2.49 19.52 -41.17
CA GLU A 183 -2.20 18.17 -40.67
C GLU A 183 -2.56 17.11 -41.73
N PHE A 184 -3.73 17.23 -42.37
CA PHE A 184 -4.14 16.32 -43.45
C PHE A 184 -3.21 16.36 -44.66
N LEU A 185 -2.81 17.55 -45.10
CA LEU A 185 -1.85 17.71 -46.19
C LEU A 185 -0.48 17.08 -45.84
N SER A 186 -0.05 17.14 -44.57
CA SER A 186 1.19 16.49 -44.15
C SER A 186 1.15 14.96 -44.26
N LEU A 187 -0.04 14.34 -44.30
CA LEU A 187 -0.19 12.91 -44.52
C LEU A 187 0.19 12.50 -45.95
N LEU A 188 0.01 13.40 -46.93
CA LEU A 188 0.33 13.16 -48.34
C LEU A 188 1.85 13.11 -48.62
N ASP A 189 2.69 13.52 -47.66
CA ASP A 189 4.14 13.56 -47.85
C ASP A 189 4.84 12.20 -47.68
N LYS A 190 4.17 11.21 -47.09
CA LYS A 190 4.70 9.84 -46.98
C LYS A 190 4.02 8.95 -48.02
N ASN A 191 4.77 8.63 -49.09
CA ASN A 191 4.39 7.81 -50.24
C ASN A 191 3.59 6.54 -49.86
N GLU A 192 2.26 6.63 -49.80
CA GLU A 192 1.33 5.51 -49.85
C GLU A 192 -0.12 6.03 -49.80
N VAL A 193 -0.63 6.61 -50.89
CA VAL A 193 -2.08 6.81 -51.02
C VAL A 193 -2.54 6.39 -52.41
N GLN A 194 -3.03 5.13 -52.51
CA GLN A 194 -3.88 4.64 -53.59
C GLN A 194 -5.34 4.46 -53.10
N ALA A 195 -5.72 5.13 -52.02
CA ALA A 195 -7.09 5.09 -51.50
C ALA A 195 -7.91 6.26 -52.09
N ALA A 196 -9.11 5.96 -52.59
CA ALA A 196 -10.02 6.93 -53.21
C ALA A 196 -10.90 7.71 -52.21
N ASP A 197 -10.79 7.40 -50.91
CA ASP A 197 -11.68 7.89 -49.85
C ASP A 197 -10.87 8.54 -48.72
N SER A 198 -11.07 9.84 -48.51
CA SER A 198 -10.40 10.62 -47.47
C SER A 198 -10.76 10.17 -46.05
N ILE A 199 -11.99 9.70 -45.82
CA ILE A 199 -12.42 9.18 -44.51
C ILE A 199 -11.57 7.96 -44.15
N ALA A 200 -11.43 7.01 -45.09
CA ALA A 200 -10.65 5.80 -44.88
C ALA A 200 -9.18 6.10 -44.58
N VAL A 201 -8.56 7.05 -45.29
CA VAL A 201 -7.16 7.45 -45.07
C VAL A 201 -6.98 8.09 -43.69
N VAL A 202 -7.88 8.99 -43.29
CA VAL A 202 -7.84 9.64 -41.97
C VAL A 202 -8.02 8.62 -40.86
N SER A 203 -9.02 7.73 -40.96
CA SER A 203 -9.24 6.66 -39.97
C SER A 203 -8.06 5.70 -39.86
N GLN A 204 -7.47 5.28 -40.99
CA GLN A 204 -6.27 4.44 -40.99
C GLN A 204 -5.10 5.15 -40.29
N LYS A 205 -4.94 6.46 -40.51
CA LYS A 205 -3.87 7.23 -39.88
C LYS A 205 -4.07 7.39 -38.38
N ILE A 206 -5.29 7.68 -37.94
CA ILE A 206 -5.63 7.74 -36.52
C ILE A 206 -5.29 6.40 -35.85
N SER A 207 -5.65 5.28 -36.46
CA SER A 207 -5.30 3.95 -35.96
C SER A 207 -3.78 3.73 -35.88
N GLN A 208 -3.01 4.15 -36.89
CA GLN A 208 -1.55 4.10 -36.83
C GLN A 208 -0.96 4.95 -35.70
N LEU A 209 -1.49 6.15 -35.47
CA LEU A 209 -1.04 7.03 -34.38
C LEU A 209 -1.39 6.41 -33.02
N ASP A 210 -2.60 5.87 -32.86
CA ASP A 210 -3.03 5.19 -31.64
C ASP A 210 -2.12 3.99 -31.32
N HIS A 211 -1.70 3.22 -32.34
CA HIS A 211 -0.71 2.15 -32.17
C HIS A 211 0.67 2.65 -31.72
N VAL A 212 1.24 3.66 -32.41
CA VAL A 212 2.58 4.18 -32.06
C VAL A 212 2.59 4.84 -30.68
N ILE A 213 1.52 5.58 -30.33
CA ILE A 213 1.35 6.17 -29.00
C ILE A 213 1.26 5.07 -27.96
N SER A 214 0.46 4.02 -28.19
CA SER A 214 0.32 2.90 -27.26
C SER A 214 1.64 2.16 -27.03
N ASP A 215 2.35 1.79 -28.09
CA ASP A 215 3.64 1.09 -28.00
C ASP A 215 4.68 1.91 -27.20
N GLN A 216 4.76 3.22 -27.49
CA GLN A 216 5.70 4.09 -26.80
C GLN A 216 5.28 4.35 -25.35
N LEU A 217 3.99 4.44 -25.07
CA LEU A 217 3.46 4.63 -23.73
C LEU A 217 3.67 3.38 -22.86
N ASN A 218 3.53 2.17 -23.43
CA ASN A 218 3.86 0.92 -22.76
C ASN A 218 5.32 0.90 -22.26
N GLU A 219 6.28 1.33 -23.09
CA GLU A 219 7.70 1.42 -22.68
C GLU A 219 7.93 2.42 -21.52
N ILE A 220 7.10 3.45 -21.39
CA ILE A 220 7.16 4.42 -20.28
C ILE A 220 6.52 3.84 -19.02
N LEU A 221 5.31 3.30 -19.15
CA LEU A 221 4.52 2.78 -18.01
C LEU A 221 5.16 1.53 -17.40
N HIS A 222 5.84 0.70 -18.20
CA HIS A 222 6.50 -0.52 -17.72
C HIS A 222 7.93 -0.29 -17.23
N HIS A 223 8.43 0.95 -17.24
CA HIS A 223 9.76 1.22 -16.72
C HIS A 223 9.80 1.01 -15.18
N PRO A 224 10.80 0.30 -14.63
CA PRO A 224 10.85 -0.04 -13.20
C PRO A 224 10.76 1.17 -12.26
N ASP A 225 11.43 2.28 -12.60
CA ASP A 225 11.38 3.51 -11.79
C ASP A 225 9.98 4.16 -11.79
N PHE A 226 9.25 4.08 -12.91
CA PHE A 226 7.88 4.56 -13.00
C PHE A 226 6.95 3.68 -12.18
N LEU A 227 6.99 2.36 -12.40
CA LEU A 227 6.18 1.38 -11.68
C LEU A 227 6.39 1.45 -10.16
N ARG A 228 7.64 1.59 -9.71
CA ARG A 228 7.96 1.71 -8.29
C ARG A 228 7.32 2.96 -7.68
N LEU A 229 7.47 4.11 -8.33
CA LEU A 229 6.90 5.36 -7.83
C LEU A 229 5.36 5.31 -7.84
N GLU A 230 4.77 4.81 -8.93
CA GLU A 230 3.32 4.61 -9.05
C GLU A 230 2.81 3.66 -7.95
N ALA A 231 3.48 2.53 -7.72
CA ALA A 231 3.09 1.54 -6.72
C ALA A 231 3.11 2.11 -5.30
N THR A 232 4.14 2.88 -4.93
CA THR A 232 4.22 3.53 -3.61
C THR A 232 3.08 4.53 -3.41
N TRP A 233 2.82 5.39 -4.40
CA TRP A 233 1.73 6.37 -4.32
C TRP A 233 0.34 5.73 -4.35
N ARG A 234 0.14 4.68 -5.17
CA ARG A 234 -1.09 3.88 -5.18
C ARG A 234 -1.29 3.12 -3.87
N GLY A 235 -0.23 2.59 -3.26
CA GLY A 235 -0.32 1.92 -1.96
C GLY A 235 -0.76 2.88 -0.84
N LEU A 236 -0.21 4.10 -0.84
CA LEU A 236 -0.65 5.17 0.07
C LEU A 236 -2.10 5.59 -0.22
N TRP A 237 -2.48 5.75 -1.48
CA TRP A 237 -3.86 6.06 -1.88
C TRP A 237 -4.84 4.95 -1.46
N PHE A 238 -4.47 3.69 -1.63
CA PHE A 238 -5.22 2.52 -1.18
C PHE A 238 -5.45 2.55 0.33
N LEU A 239 -4.41 2.86 1.11
CA LEU A 239 -4.51 2.96 2.57
C LEU A 239 -5.50 4.05 2.99
N LEU A 240 -5.43 5.23 2.37
CA LEU A 240 -6.29 6.37 2.71
C LEU A 240 -7.74 6.18 2.27
N THR A 241 -7.97 5.65 1.08
CA THR A 241 -9.32 5.44 0.53
C THR A 241 -10.08 4.36 1.28
N ASN A 242 -9.36 3.34 1.76
CA ASN A 242 -9.95 2.21 2.49
C ASN A 242 -9.93 2.37 4.02
N THR A 243 -9.53 3.54 4.53
CA THR A 243 -9.52 3.82 5.97
C THR A 243 -10.36 5.04 6.29
N ASP A 244 -11.36 4.85 7.16
CA ASP A 244 -12.14 5.97 7.69
C ASP A 244 -11.35 6.69 8.81
N GLN A 245 -10.78 7.85 8.49
CA GLN A 245 -10.04 8.68 9.44
C GLN A 245 -11.00 9.46 10.35
N GLY A 246 -11.64 8.77 11.28
CA GLY A 246 -12.38 9.40 12.37
C GLY A 246 -11.45 10.11 13.38
N ALA A 247 -12.03 10.79 14.38
CA ALA A 247 -11.27 11.55 15.38
C ALA A 247 -10.20 10.74 16.15
N GLY A 248 -10.34 9.41 16.20
CA GLY A 248 -9.44 8.50 16.89
C GLY A 248 -8.29 7.93 16.05
N LEU A 249 -8.29 8.07 14.72
CA LEU A 249 -7.23 7.53 13.85
C LEU A 249 -6.43 8.67 13.21
N LYS A 250 -5.10 8.54 13.18
CA LYS A 250 -4.23 9.50 12.49
C LYS A 250 -3.19 8.75 11.67
N ILE A 251 -2.97 9.21 10.44
CA ILE A 251 -1.90 8.70 9.58
C ILE A 251 -0.91 9.83 9.39
N ARG A 252 0.36 9.52 9.63
CA ARG A 252 1.46 10.47 9.56
C ARG A 252 2.53 9.94 8.64
N LEU A 253 2.96 10.76 7.70
CA LEU A 253 3.86 10.38 6.63
C LEU A 253 5.23 11.03 6.78
N LEU A 254 6.29 10.24 6.61
CA LEU A 254 7.66 10.70 6.48
C LEU A 254 8.22 10.22 5.13
N ASN A 255 8.54 11.18 4.25
CA ASN A 255 9.24 10.90 3.01
C ASN A 255 10.73 10.64 3.28
N ILE A 256 11.14 9.38 3.15
CA ILE A 256 12.49 8.92 3.44
C ILE A 256 12.85 7.73 2.55
N SER A 257 14.05 7.76 1.97
CA SER A 257 14.56 6.61 1.20
C SER A 257 15.25 5.60 2.12
N LYS A 258 15.37 4.35 1.65
CA LYS A 258 16.11 3.30 2.37
C LYS A 258 17.56 3.70 2.67
N GLN A 259 18.21 4.36 1.72
CA GLN A 259 19.59 4.82 1.88
C GLN A 259 19.73 5.92 2.95
N GLU A 260 18.77 6.84 3.02
CA GLU A 260 18.75 7.88 4.06
C GLU A 260 18.56 7.27 5.45
N LEU A 261 17.66 6.29 5.57
CA LEU A 261 17.40 5.58 6.81
C LEU A 261 18.62 4.77 7.28
N GLN A 262 19.27 4.09 6.33
CA GLN A 262 20.53 3.37 6.58
C GLN A 262 21.62 4.33 7.06
N TYR A 263 21.83 5.45 6.36
CA TYR A 263 22.84 6.44 6.73
C TYR A 263 22.60 7.03 8.12
N ASP A 264 21.36 7.35 8.49
CA ASP A 264 21.02 7.86 9.82
C ASP A 264 21.36 6.86 10.93
N LEU A 265 20.94 5.61 10.76
CA LEU A 265 21.12 4.58 11.77
C LEU A 265 22.56 4.07 11.84
N GLU A 266 23.32 4.08 10.75
CA GLU A 266 24.75 3.75 10.74
C GLU A 266 25.62 4.84 11.35
N LYS A 267 25.26 6.11 11.14
CA LYS A 267 25.98 7.24 11.72
C LYS A 267 25.81 7.34 13.23
N ALA A 268 24.68 6.90 13.75
CA ALA A 268 24.43 6.87 15.19
C ALA A 268 25.28 5.77 15.86
N ILE A 269 25.97 6.12 16.95
CA ILE A 269 26.75 5.17 17.75
C ILE A 269 25.82 4.13 18.37
N GLU A 270 24.70 4.61 18.92
CA GLU A 270 23.61 3.84 19.49
C GLU A 270 22.29 4.25 18.81
N PHE A 271 21.32 3.33 18.77
CA PHE A 271 20.05 3.55 18.07
C PHE A 271 19.25 4.73 18.63
N ASP A 272 19.39 5.04 19.92
CA ASP A 272 18.70 6.12 20.64
C ASP A 272 19.18 7.53 20.25
N GLN A 273 20.32 7.65 19.58
CA GLN A 273 20.85 8.93 19.10
C GLN A 273 20.45 9.26 17.66
N SER A 274 19.81 8.32 16.96
CA SER A 274 19.36 8.45 15.57
C SER A 274 18.26 9.50 15.40
N GLN A 275 18.14 10.09 14.20
CA GLN A 275 17.03 11.00 13.92
C GLN A 275 15.69 10.26 13.91
N LEU A 276 15.68 9.00 13.47
CA LEU A 276 14.48 8.16 13.54
C LEU A 276 13.96 8.02 14.98
N PHE A 277 14.84 7.68 15.93
CA PHE A 277 14.46 7.55 17.34
C PHE A 277 13.94 8.87 17.91
N LYS A 278 14.58 10.00 17.59
CA LYS A 278 14.11 11.32 18.04
C LYS A 278 12.69 11.61 17.59
N LYS A 279 12.37 11.30 16.33
CA LYS A 279 11.03 11.58 15.76
C LYS A 279 9.93 10.67 16.30
N ILE A 280 10.26 9.39 16.52
CA ILE A 280 9.27 8.40 16.96
C ILE A 280 9.12 8.40 18.49
N TYR A 281 10.24 8.39 19.21
CA TYR A 281 10.28 8.31 20.65
C TYR A 281 10.28 9.71 21.29
N GLU A 282 11.30 10.55 21.08
CA GLU A 282 11.44 11.79 21.84
C GLU A 282 10.34 12.82 21.56
N GLU A 283 10.06 13.12 20.30
CA GLU A 283 9.09 14.15 19.88
C GLU A 283 7.65 13.78 20.25
N GLU A 284 7.32 12.48 20.36
CA GLU A 284 5.97 12.00 20.61
C GLU A 284 5.86 11.20 21.91
N TYR A 285 6.24 9.92 21.92
CA TYR A 285 6.04 9.02 23.08
C TYR A 285 6.70 9.54 24.37
N GLY A 286 7.89 10.13 24.26
CA GLY A 286 8.68 10.71 25.34
C GLY A 286 8.18 12.08 25.81
N THR A 287 7.55 12.85 24.92
CA THR A 287 7.12 14.23 25.18
C THR A 287 5.74 14.29 25.88
N PHE A 288 5.59 15.21 26.83
CA PHE A 288 4.31 15.45 27.50
C PHE A 288 3.28 16.03 26.52
N GLY A 289 2.11 15.38 26.44
CA GLY A 289 1.06 15.75 25.49
C GLY A 289 1.25 15.24 24.06
N GLY A 290 2.34 14.52 23.78
CA GLY A 290 2.57 13.87 22.49
C GLY A 290 1.61 12.71 22.21
N ALA A 291 1.46 12.35 20.94
CA ALA A 291 0.61 11.27 20.46
C ALA A 291 1.50 10.09 19.99
N PRO A 292 1.62 9.02 20.78
CA PRO A 292 2.56 7.95 20.46
C PRO A 292 2.15 7.19 19.19
N TYR A 293 3.16 6.87 18.37
CA TYR A 293 2.99 5.99 17.22
C TYR A 293 2.60 4.60 17.71
N SER A 294 1.41 4.14 17.29
CA SER A 294 0.88 2.83 17.66
C SER A 294 1.45 1.71 16.80
N VAL A 295 1.79 2.03 15.55
CA VAL A 295 2.37 1.12 14.57
C VAL A 295 3.15 1.94 13.55
N LEU A 296 4.20 1.35 13.00
CA LEU A 296 5.03 1.91 11.94
C LEU A 296 4.87 1.05 10.68
N LEU A 297 4.63 1.70 9.55
CA LEU A 297 4.57 1.08 8.24
C LEU A 297 5.71 1.62 7.39
N SER A 298 6.36 0.73 6.66
CA SER A 298 7.36 1.07 5.67
C SER A 298 7.05 0.39 4.34
N ASP A 299 7.08 1.18 3.26
CA ASP A 299 7.04 0.65 1.89
C ASP A 299 8.40 0.09 1.43
N LEU A 300 9.46 0.35 2.20
CA LEU A 300 10.78 -0.20 1.92
C LEU A 300 10.79 -1.73 2.08
N GLU A 301 11.48 -2.40 1.17
CA GLU A 301 11.62 -3.85 1.18
C GLU A 301 12.99 -4.29 1.69
N PHE A 302 13.03 -5.44 2.36
CA PHE A 302 14.25 -5.99 2.95
C PHE A 302 14.61 -7.35 2.36
N GLY A 303 15.83 -7.47 1.84
CA GLY A 303 16.39 -8.69 1.26
C GLY A 303 17.42 -9.38 2.15
N ARG A 304 18.19 -10.30 1.55
CA ARG A 304 19.25 -11.05 2.26
C ARG A 304 20.52 -10.27 2.58
N SER A 305 20.64 -9.03 2.10
CA SER A 305 21.87 -8.24 2.25
C SER A 305 22.24 -8.05 3.73
N PRO A 306 23.51 -8.21 4.13
CA PRO A 306 23.95 -7.93 5.49
C PRO A 306 23.62 -6.50 5.98
N GLU A 307 23.58 -5.55 5.06
CA GLU A 307 23.20 -4.15 5.32
C GLU A 307 21.72 -4.05 5.71
N ASP A 308 20.84 -4.69 4.93
CA ASP A 308 19.40 -4.75 5.20
C ASP A 308 19.08 -5.36 6.55
N ILE A 309 19.77 -6.45 6.92
CA ILE A 309 19.54 -7.09 8.22
C ILE A 309 20.06 -6.23 9.38
N THR A 310 21.18 -5.53 9.18
CA THR A 310 21.71 -4.59 10.18
C THR A 310 20.76 -3.41 10.37
N LEU A 311 20.20 -2.90 9.27
CA LEU A 311 19.17 -1.87 9.26
C LEU A 311 17.90 -2.33 10.00
N LEU A 312 17.37 -3.52 9.68
CA LEU A 312 16.23 -4.11 10.40
C LEU A 312 16.49 -4.27 11.89
N THR A 313 17.69 -4.68 12.27
CA THR A 313 18.08 -4.83 13.67
C THR A 313 17.97 -3.48 14.41
N LYS A 314 18.53 -2.41 13.85
CA LYS A 314 18.46 -1.07 14.46
C LYS A 314 17.03 -0.51 14.48
N ILE A 315 16.25 -0.72 13.42
CA ILE A 315 14.82 -0.33 13.37
C ILE A 315 14.03 -1.08 14.45
N SER A 316 14.31 -2.38 14.65
CA SER A 316 13.62 -3.19 15.66
C SER A 316 13.85 -2.67 17.08
N GLN A 317 15.05 -2.15 17.38
CA GLN A 317 15.36 -1.52 18.66
C GLN A 317 14.57 -0.22 18.88
N VAL A 318 14.47 0.63 17.84
CA VAL A 318 13.64 1.84 17.89
C VAL A 318 12.16 1.49 18.07
N ALA A 319 11.66 0.52 17.31
CA ALA A 319 10.30 0.02 17.40
C ALA A 319 9.98 -0.58 18.79
N ALA A 320 10.90 -1.35 19.37
CA ALA A 320 10.78 -1.93 20.70
C ALA A 320 10.75 -0.84 21.79
N ALA A 321 11.62 0.16 21.69
CA ALA A 321 11.67 1.26 22.65
C ALA A 321 10.40 2.12 22.63
N ALA A 322 9.84 2.39 21.45
CA ALA A 322 8.60 3.16 21.30
C ALA A 322 7.32 2.32 21.52
N HIS A 323 7.45 1.00 21.68
CA HIS A 323 6.33 0.05 21.60
C HIS A 323 5.49 0.28 20.33
N ALA A 324 6.13 0.36 19.17
CA ALA A 324 5.48 0.65 17.90
C ALA A 324 5.93 -0.39 16.88
N PRO A 325 5.17 -1.50 16.69
CA PRO A 325 5.57 -2.56 15.76
C PRO A 325 5.77 -2.02 14.34
N PHE A 326 6.83 -2.47 13.70
CA PHE A 326 7.26 -2.10 12.37
C PHE A 326 6.83 -3.16 11.34
N ILE A 327 6.04 -2.73 10.36
CA ILE A 327 5.50 -3.55 9.28
C ILE A 327 6.18 -3.11 7.98
N ALA A 328 6.76 -4.06 7.25
CA ALA A 328 7.38 -3.84 5.94
C ALA A 328 7.21 -5.06 5.04
N ALA A 329 7.66 -5.00 3.79
CA ALA A 329 7.70 -6.16 2.90
C ALA A 329 9.08 -6.81 2.84
N SER A 330 9.09 -8.13 2.61
CA SER A 330 10.31 -8.86 2.26
C SER A 330 10.56 -8.81 0.75
N GLN A 331 11.82 -8.82 0.34
CA GLN A 331 12.19 -9.01 -1.07
C GLN A 331 12.21 -10.49 -1.45
N PRO A 332 11.97 -10.85 -2.73
CA PRO A 332 12.16 -12.22 -3.23
C PRO A 332 13.57 -12.77 -2.97
N SER A 333 14.58 -11.88 -3.00
CA SER A 333 15.99 -12.20 -2.77
C SER A 333 16.28 -12.78 -1.37
N LEU A 334 15.40 -12.55 -0.39
CA LEU A 334 15.50 -13.15 0.95
C LEU A 334 15.27 -14.67 0.92
N PHE A 335 14.51 -15.15 -0.06
CA PHE A 335 14.21 -16.57 -0.28
C PHE A 335 15.10 -17.20 -1.37
N ASP A 336 16.17 -16.50 -1.79
CA ASP A 336 17.01 -16.87 -2.93
C ASP A 336 16.23 -16.99 -4.25
N LEU A 337 15.22 -16.13 -4.42
CA LEU A 337 14.36 -16.05 -5.61
C LEU A 337 14.55 -14.71 -6.33
N ASN A 338 14.29 -14.69 -7.64
CA ASN A 338 14.24 -13.44 -8.41
C ASN A 338 12.87 -12.77 -8.36
N SER A 339 11.79 -13.57 -8.22
CA SER A 339 10.41 -13.11 -8.13
C SER A 339 9.60 -14.03 -7.21
N PHE A 340 8.52 -13.54 -6.58
CA PHE A 340 7.64 -14.42 -5.81
C PHE A 340 6.83 -15.39 -6.69
N ALA A 341 6.80 -15.20 -8.02
CA ALA A 341 6.26 -16.19 -8.95
C ALA A 341 6.92 -17.57 -8.77
N GLU A 342 8.20 -17.58 -8.38
CA GLU A 342 9.03 -18.78 -8.21
C GLU A 342 8.86 -19.43 -6.84
N LEU A 343 8.04 -18.87 -5.95
CA LEU A 343 7.83 -19.35 -4.57
C LEU A 343 7.29 -20.80 -4.52
N GLY A 344 6.69 -21.27 -5.61
CA GLY A 344 6.25 -22.66 -5.77
C GLY A 344 7.38 -23.67 -6.04
N TYR A 345 8.56 -23.23 -6.50
CA TYR A 345 9.63 -24.13 -6.95
C TYR A 345 10.41 -24.81 -5.81
N PRO A 346 10.88 -24.09 -4.76
CA PRO A 346 11.60 -24.74 -3.66
C PRO A 346 10.68 -25.73 -2.96
N ARG A 347 11.11 -26.98 -2.75
CA ARG A 347 10.28 -27.97 -2.04
C ARG A 347 10.15 -27.65 -0.55
N ASP A 348 11.20 -27.10 0.05
CA ASP A 348 11.32 -26.78 1.47
C ASP A 348 12.06 -25.44 1.61
N LEU A 349 11.33 -24.41 2.04
CA LEU A 349 11.83 -23.05 2.25
C LEU A 349 12.73 -23.00 3.49
N SER A 350 12.53 -23.88 4.48
CA SER A 350 13.29 -23.85 5.72
C SER A 350 14.78 -24.07 5.47
N ARG A 351 15.12 -24.93 4.49
CA ARG A 351 16.49 -25.19 4.06
C ARG A 351 17.21 -23.97 3.49
N VAL A 352 16.48 -23.06 2.84
CA VAL A 352 17.08 -21.82 2.31
C VAL A 352 17.64 -21.00 3.46
N PHE A 353 16.88 -20.90 4.56
CA PHE A 353 17.26 -20.15 5.76
C PHE A 353 18.33 -20.84 6.62
N GLU A 354 18.67 -22.10 6.36
CA GLU A 354 19.79 -22.80 7.00
C GLU A 354 21.15 -22.47 6.35
N SER A 355 21.15 -21.76 5.22
CA SER A 355 22.37 -21.31 4.53
C SER A 355 23.22 -20.39 5.42
N THR A 356 24.54 -20.49 5.28
CA THR A 356 25.51 -19.63 5.97
C THR A 356 25.38 -18.16 5.58
N GLU A 357 24.89 -17.87 4.36
CA GLU A 357 24.63 -16.51 3.89
C GLU A 357 23.59 -15.78 4.74
N LEU A 358 22.61 -16.51 5.27
CA LEU A 358 21.53 -15.99 6.10
C LEU A 358 21.86 -16.06 7.61
N GLY A 359 23.14 -16.23 7.97
CA GLY A 359 23.58 -16.26 9.37
C GLY A 359 23.18 -15.00 10.16
N LYS A 360 23.30 -13.81 9.55
CA LYS A 360 22.83 -12.56 10.18
C LYS A 360 21.32 -12.52 10.37
N TRP A 361 20.56 -13.02 9.39
CA TRP A 361 19.10 -13.08 9.48
C TRP A 361 18.66 -13.99 10.63
N ASN A 362 19.28 -15.16 10.78
CA ASN A 362 19.00 -16.06 11.89
C ASN A 362 19.33 -15.43 13.24
N ALA A 363 20.48 -14.75 13.36
CA ALA A 363 20.83 -14.01 14.56
C ALA A 363 19.82 -12.89 14.88
N PHE A 364 19.33 -12.17 13.86
CA PHE A 364 18.27 -11.18 14.02
C PHE A 364 16.97 -11.81 14.55
N ARG A 365 16.53 -12.95 13.98
CA ARG A 365 15.32 -13.65 14.44
C ARG A 365 15.42 -14.17 15.88
N GLU A 366 16.62 -14.45 16.37
CA GLU A 366 16.87 -14.88 17.75
C GLU A 366 16.89 -13.71 18.75
N SER A 367 17.05 -12.48 18.27
CA SER A 367 16.95 -11.25 19.07
C SER A 367 15.55 -11.08 19.66
N GLU A 368 15.47 -10.50 20.85
CA GLU A 368 14.18 -10.22 21.50
C GLU A 368 13.41 -9.08 20.83
N ASP A 369 14.11 -8.12 20.24
CA ASP A 369 13.54 -6.93 19.59
C ASP A 369 12.87 -7.26 18.25
N SER A 370 13.26 -8.37 17.61
CA SER A 370 12.68 -8.85 16.34
C SER A 370 11.18 -9.11 16.43
N ARG A 371 10.61 -9.28 17.64
CA ARG A 371 9.17 -9.39 17.86
C ARG A 371 8.38 -8.15 17.47
N TYR A 372 9.04 -7.00 17.35
CA TYR A 372 8.42 -5.76 16.89
C TYR A 372 8.51 -5.60 15.37
N VAL A 373 9.04 -6.58 14.63
CA VAL A 373 9.14 -6.52 13.17
C VAL A 373 8.27 -7.58 12.53
N ALA A 374 7.47 -7.17 11.55
CA ALA A 374 6.66 -8.05 10.73
C ALA A 374 6.96 -7.80 9.25
N LEU A 375 7.27 -8.87 8.51
CA LEU A 375 7.53 -8.81 7.08
C LEU A 375 6.41 -9.51 6.31
N THR A 376 5.82 -8.79 5.36
CA THR A 376 4.73 -9.28 4.51
C THR A 376 5.20 -9.71 3.14
N LEU A 377 4.52 -10.71 2.56
CA LEU A 377 4.66 -11.14 1.17
C LEU A 377 3.33 -11.73 0.66
N PRO A 378 3.16 -11.95 -0.65
CA PRO A 378 3.96 -11.42 -1.77
C PRO A 378 3.52 -9.98 -2.09
N HIS A 379 3.98 -9.41 -3.20
CA HIS A 379 3.41 -8.15 -3.69
C HIS A 379 1.96 -8.32 -4.15
N VAL A 380 1.23 -7.20 -4.12
CA VAL A 380 -0.20 -7.10 -4.43
C VAL A 380 -0.39 -6.17 -5.60
N LEU A 381 -1.31 -6.51 -6.50
CA LEU A 381 -1.65 -5.71 -7.65
C LEU A 381 -2.33 -4.42 -7.19
N MET A 382 -1.72 -3.27 -7.47
CA MET A 382 -2.23 -1.95 -7.03
C MET A 382 -3.21 -1.33 -8.03
N ARG A 383 -3.18 -1.78 -9.29
CA ARG A 383 -4.06 -1.30 -10.37
C ARG A 383 -4.28 -2.41 -11.40
N ALA A 384 -5.50 -2.50 -11.94
CA ALA A 384 -5.79 -3.33 -13.12
C ALA A 384 -5.19 -2.70 -14.41
N PRO A 385 -4.61 -3.49 -15.32
CA PRO A 385 -4.10 -2.98 -16.59
C PRO A 385 -5.11 -2.14 -17.37
N TYR A 386 -4.63 -1.17 -18.14
CA TYR A 386 -5.48 -0.34 -18.99
C TYR A 386 -5.89 -1.09 -20.28
N GLY A 387 -7.15 -0.95 -20.68
CA GLY A 387 -7.70 -1.58 -21.89
C GLY A 387 -9.11 -2.13 -21.68
N ASP A 388 -9.63 -2.80 -22.71
CA ASP A 388 -11.04 -3.23 -22.77
C ASP A 388 -11.44 -4.20 -21.65
N ASN A 389 -10.52 -5.08 -21.25
CA ASN A 389 -10.74 -6.07 -20.18
C ASN A 389 -10.39 -5.54 -18.78
N GLY A 390 -9.92 -4.30 -18.67
CA GLY A 390 -9.42 -3.72 -17.43
C GLY A 390 -9.98 -2.32 -17.22
N THR A 391 -9.08 -1.34 -17.00
CA THR A 391 -9.48 0.05 -16.82
C THR A 391 -9.51 0.77 -18.16
N VAL A 392 -10.67 1.24 -18.60
CA VAL A 392 -10.80 2.01 -19.84
C VAL A 392 -10.21 3.41 -19.67
N VAL A 393 -9.41 3.84 -20.64
CA VAL A 393 -8.88 5.21 -20.67
C VAL A 393 -9.82 6.11 -21.46
N TYR A 394 -10.25 7.22 -20.88
CA TYR A 394 -11.07 8.20 -21.59
C TYR A 394 -10.20 9.08 -22.49
N GLY A 395 -10.68 9.36 -23.71
CA GLY A 395 -10.02 10.29 -24.64
C GLY A 395 -8.94 9.69 -25.54
N MET A 396 -8.47 8.48 -25.27
CA MET A 396 -7.54 7.74 -26.14
C MET A 396 -7.86 6.25 -26.14
N ASN A 397 -7.66 5.59 -27.28
CA ASN A 397 -7.75 4.13 -27.35
C ASN A 397 -6.39 3.54 -26.96
N PHE A 398 -6.22 3.23 -25.68
CA PHE A 398 -4.98 2.67 -25.14
C PHE A 398 -5.21 1.24 -24.66
N GLN A 399 -4.37 0.34 -25.14
CA GLN A 399 -4.30 -1.04 -24.69
C GLN A 399 -2.92 -1.28 -24.08
N GLU A 400 -2.88 -1.54 -22.78
CA GLU A 400 -1.66 -1.88 -22.07
C GLU A 400 -1.19 -3.27 -22.50
N ASP A 401 0.10 -3.37 -22.87
CA ASP A 401 0.70 -4.59 -23.38
C ASP A 401 1.00 -5.59 -22.25
N VAL A 402 0.01 -6.38 -21.86
CA VAL A 402 0.12 -7.37 -20.77
C VAL A 402 -0.36 -8.77 -21.20
N ASP A 403 0.59 -9.68 -21.38
CA ASP A 403 0.31 -11.07 -21.80
C ASP A 403 -0.21 -11.99 -20.67
N GLY A 404 -0.35 -11.46 -19.45
CA GLY A 404 -0.73 -12.22 -18.25
C GLY A 404 0.34 -13.17 -17.72
N VAL A 405 1.34 -13.55 -18.52
CA VAL A 405 2.47 -14.41 -18.14
C VAL A 405 3.60 -13.61 -17.52
N ASP A 406 3.97 -12.48 -18.13
CA ASP A 406 5.03 -11.61 -17.62
C ASP A 406 4.52 -10.80 -16.43
N ASN A 407 5.07 -11.08 -15.25
CA ASN A 407 4.72 -10.37 -14.02
C ASN A 407 5.34 -8.98 -13.96
N SER A 408 6.43 -8.70 -14.67
CA SER A 408 7.17 -7.44 -14.52
C SER A 408 6.40 -6.21 -15.04
N LYS A 409 5.45 -6.41 -15.95
CA LYS A 409 4.65 -5.34 -16.56
C LYS A 409 3.48 -4.86 -15.69
N PHE A 410 3.16 -5.55 -14.60
CA PHE A 410 2.05 -5.17 -13.71
C PHE A 410 2.52 -4.20 -12.62
N CYS A 411 1.62 -3.30 -12.19
CA CYS A 411 1.87 -2.39 -11.07
C CYS A 411 1.72 -3.12 -9.73
N TRP A 412 2.81 -3.75 -9.29
CA TRP A 412 2.92 -4.44 -8.00
C TRP A 412 3.33 -3.48 -6.89
N GLY A 413 2.64 -3.54 -5.75
CA GLY A 413 3.04 -2.82 -4.55
C GLY A 413 3.09 -3.72 -3.32
N SER A 414 3.62 -3.18 -2.24
CA SER A 414 3.86 -3.92 -1.00
C SER A 414 2.56 -4.41 -0.33
N ALA A 415 2.52 -5.68 0.09
CA ALA A 415 1.44 -6.19 0.94
C ALA A 415 1.39 -5.53 2.33
N ALA A 416 2.44 -4.78 2.72
CA ALA A 416 2.48 -4.06 3.98
C ALA A 416 1.36 -3.01 4.05
N TRP A 417 1.01 -2.38 2.91
CA TRP A 417 -0.14 -1.46 2.81
C TRP A 417 -1.46 -2.18 3.16
N SER A 418 -1.66 -3.39 2.64
CA SER A 418 -2.85 -4.20 2.92
C SER A 418 -2.93 -4.62 4.39
N LEU A 419 -1.82 -5.05 5.00
CA LEU A 419 -1.81 -5.41 6.42
C LEU A 419 -2.04 -4.20 7.32
N ALA A 420 -1.40 -3.06 7.04
CA ALA A 420 -1.60 -1.83 7.78
C ALA A 420 -3.05 -1.35 7.70
N GLN A 421 -3.68 -1.46 6.52
CA GLN A 421 -5.09 -1.15 6.35
C GLN A 421 -5.98 -2.07 7.21
N ARG A 422 -5.68 -3.38 7.35
CA ARG A 422 -6.40 -4.27 8.28
C ARG A 422 -6.20 -3.89 9.74
N VAL A 423 -4.99 -3.48 10.13
CA VAL A 423 -4.69 -2.98 11.48
C VAL A 423 -5.50 -1.72 11.80
N LEU A 424 -5.52 -0.75 10.88
CA LEU A 424 -6.31 0.48 11.03
C LEU A 424 -7.82 0.20 11.05
N ASN A 425 -8.30 -0.69 10.18
CA ASN A 425 -9.71 -1.08 10.17
C ASN A 425 -10.13 -1.72 11.51
N SER A 426 -9.31 -2.64 12.05
CA SER A 426 -9.56 -3.23 13.38
C SER A 426 -9.57 -2.15 14.48
N ALA A 427 -8.60 -1.22 14.45
CA ALA A 427 -8.52 -0.13 15.42
C ALA A 427 -9.72 0.82 15.30
N GLY A 428 -10.19 1.14 14.09
CA GLY A 428 -11.36 2.01 13.88
C GLY A 428 -12.68 1.36 14.30
N LEU A 429 -12.86 0.05 14.05
CA LEU A 429 -14.10 -0.66 14.37
C LEU A 429 -14.21 -1.04 15.85
N TYR A 430 -13.10 -1.43 16.47
CA TYR A 430 -13.11 -2.01 17.83
C TYR A 430 -12.31 -1.20 18.85
N GLY A 431 -11.58 -0.17 18.43
CA GLY A 431 -10.63 0.58 19.26
C GLY A 431 -9.30 -0.16 19.50
N TRP A 432 -9.21 -1.43 19.10
CA TRP A 432 -8.03 -2.28 19.29
C TRP A 432 -7.64 -3.03 18.02
N PRO A 433 -6.34 -3.21 17.76
CA PRO A 433 -5.83 -3.95 16.61
C PRO A 433 -5.82 -5.48 16.85
N ALA A 434 -6.93 -6.04 17.34
CA ALA A 434 -7.04 -7.45 17.70
C ALA A 434 -7.47 -8.37 16.53
N ALA A 435 -8.18 -7.83 15.55
CA ALA A 435 -8.84 -8.57 14.46
C ALA A 435 -8.19 -8.25 13.11
N ILE A 436 -7.01 -8.83 12.85
CA ILE A 436 -6.22 -8.55 11.63
C ILE A 436 -5.89 -9.81 10.82
N ARG A 437 -6.41 -10.98 11.23
CA ARG A 437 -6.09 -12.29 10.62
C ARG A 437 -7.31 -13.19 10.53
N GLY A 438 -7.30 -14.14 9.62
CA GLY A 438 -8.42 -15.05 9.32
C GLY A 438 -9.49 -14.38 8.47
N VAL A 439 -10.20 -15.20 7.68
CA VAL A 439 -11.27 -14.73 6.78
C VAL A 439 -12.39 -14.05 7.58
N GLU A 440 -12.89 -14.72 8.62
CA GLU A 440 -13.89 -14.15 9.53
C GLU A 440 -13.25 -13.29 10.63
N GLY A 441 -11.94 -13.47 10.86
CA GLY A 441 -11.15 -12.86 11.93
C GLY A 441 -10.69 -11.41 11.68
N GLY A 442 -11.12 -10.80 10.58
CA GLY A 442 -10.76 -9.43 10.19
C GLY A 442 -9.51 -9.31 9.31
N GLY A 443 -8.93 -10.43 8.87
CA GLY A 443 -7.76 -10.48 7.98
C GLY A 443 -8.08 -10.50 6.48
N LEU A 444 -9.37 -10.47 6.11
CA LEU A 444 -9.84 -10.44 4.72
C LEU A 444 -9.54 -9.08 4.08
N VAL A 445 -8.83 -9.04 2.96
CA VAL A 445 -8.60 -7.87 2.10
C VAL A 445 -9.52 -8.00 0.90
N GLU A 446 -10.45 -7.07 0.76
CA GLU A 446 -11.49 -7.06 -0.27
C GLU A 446 -11.15 -6.04 -1.37
N ASP A 447 -11.85 -6.14 -2.50
CA ASP A 447 -11.76 -5.19 -3.63
C ASP A 447 -10.35 -5.10 -4.23
N LEU A 448 -9.67 -6.25 -4.38
CA LEU A 448 -8.41 -6.31 -5.10
C LEU A 448 -8.66 -6.23 -6.62
N PRO A 449 -7.75 -5.61 -7.38
CA PRO A 449 -7.93 -5.48 -8.83
C PRO A 449 -8.16 -6.82 -9.52
N TYR A 450 -9.25 -6.89 -10.29
CA TYR A 450 -9.68 -8.09 -11.00
C TYR A 450 -9.39 -7.96 -12.49
N TYR A 451 -8.46 -8.77 -13.02
CA TYR A 451 -8.07 -8.74 -14.42
C TYR A 451 -8.12 -10.12 -15.05
N THR A 452 -8.87 -10.26 -16.14
CA THR A 452 -8.96 -11.52 -16.90
C THR A 452 -8.27 -11.41 -18.24
N PHE A 453 -7.52 -12.44 -18.60
CA PHE A 453 -6.83 -12.54 -19.89
C PHE A 453 -7.13 -13.89 -20.56
N LYS A 454 -6.91 -13.95 -21.87
CA LYS A 454 -7.05 -15.20 -22.63
C LYS A 454 -5.71 -15.93 -22.64
N THR A 455 -5.71 -17.19 -22.25
CA THR A 455 -4.52 -18.05 -22.31
C THR A 455 -4.23 -18.46 -23.75
N THR A 456 -3.05 -19.04 -23.99
CA THR A 456 -2.67 -19.62 -25.29
C THR A 456 -3.63 -20.71 -25.76
N ASP A 457 -4.29 -21.37 -24.81
CA ASP A 457 -5.24 -22.46 -25.06
C ASP A 457 -6.67 -21.93 -25.37
N GLY A 458 -6.88 -20.61 -25.27
CA GLY A 458 -8.15 -19.95 -25.54
C GLY A 458 -9.07 -19.80 -24.32
N ASP A 459 -8.67 -20.32 -23.16
CA ASP A 459 -9.43 -20.19 -21.92
C ASP A 459 -9.31 -18.79 -21.31
N ILE A 460 -10.37 -18.34 -20.64
CA ILE A 460 -10.34 -17.09 -19.87
C ILE A 460 -9.80 -17.42 -18.47
N ALA A 461 -8.65 -16.85 -18.13
CA ALA A 461 -8.01 -17.00 -16.84
C ALA A 461 -7.99 -15.67 -16.08
N LEU A 462 -8.20 -15.74 -14.76
CA LEU A 462 -8.00 -14.62 -13.85
C LEU A 462 -6.50 -14.50 -13.53
N LYS A 463 -5.95 -13.30 -13.70
CA LYS A 463 -4.64 -12.97 -13.14
C LYS A 463 -4.77 -12.91 -11.63
N CYS A 464 -3.89 -13.63 -10.93
CA CYS A 464 -3.83 -13.61 -9.48
C CYS A 464 -3.53 -12.17 -9.00
N PRO A 465 -4.37 -11.56 -8.14
CA PRO A 465 -4.13 -10.23 -7.57
C PRO A 465 -2.93 -10.16 -6.63
N THR A 466 -2.44 -11.31 -6.15
CA THR A 466 -1.11 -11.46 -5.53
C THR A 466 -0.16 -12.08 -6.56
N GLU A 467 1.15 -11.77 -6.51
CA GLU A 467 2.11 -12.29 -7.52
C GLU A 467 2.06 -13.80 -7.72
N VAL A 468 1.73 -14.52 -6.65
CA VAL A 468 1.61 -15.98 -6.61
C VAL A 468 0.44 -16.40 -5.73
N SER A 469 -0.19 -17.53 -6.08
CA SER A 469 -1.18 -18.20 -5.25
C SER A 469 -0.46 -19.06 -4.21
N ILE A 470 -0.65 -18.75 -2.93
CA ILE A 470 -0.03 -19.48 -1.81
C ILE A 470 -1.00 -20.56 -1.31
N THR A 471 -0.51 -21.80 -1.19
CA THR A 471 -1.28 -22.92 -0.62
C THR A 471 -1.18 -22.94 0.90
N ASP A 472 -2.14 -23.56 1.60
CA ASP A 472 -2.16 -23.67 3.07
C ASP A 472 -0.84 -24.23 3.64
N ARG A 473 -0.25 -25.22 2.96
CA ARG A 473 1.05 -25.78 3.37
C ARG A 473 2.16 -24.73 3.31
N ARG A 474 2.21 -23.93 2.24
CA ARG A 474 3.22 -22.88 2.07
C ARG A 474 2.99 -21.71 3.02
N GLU A 475 1.74 -21.33 3.24
CA GLU A 475 1.37 -20.32 4.23
C GLU A 475 1.88 -20.71 5.62
N LYS A 476 1.66 -21.97 6.03
CA LYS A 476 2.12 -22.45 7.33
C LYS A 476 3.64 -22.43 7.47
N GLU A 477 4.35 -22.81 6.42
CA GLU A 477 5.82 -22.80 6.38
C GLU A 477 6.39 -21.38 6.44
N LEU A 478 5.80 -20.43 5.70
CA LEU A 478 6.15 -19.02 5.77
C LEU A 478 5.88 -18.44 7.17
N SER A 479 4.74 -18.79 7.77
CA SER A 479 4.39 -18.44 9.14
C SER A 479 5.44 -18.95 10.14
N ASP A 480 5.88 -20.20 10.03
CA ASP A 480 6.92 -20.77 10.90
C ASP A 480 8.29 -20.09 10.71
N LEU A 481 8.54 -19.59 9.50
CA LEU A 481 9.71 -18.78 9.15
C LEU A 481 9.59 -17.31 9.58
N GLY A 482 8.47 -16.90 10.18
CA GLY A 482 8.28 -15.55 10.73
C GLY A 482 7.84 -14.51 9.70
N PHE A 483 7.13 -14.96 8.66
CA PHE A 483 6.57 -14.08 7.63
C PHE A 483 5.04 -14.09 7.64
N ILE A 484 4.46 -12.99 7.18
CA ILE A 484 3.01 -12.82 7.03
C ILE A 484 2.67 -12.93 5.55
N ALA A 485 1.97 -13.98 5.17
CA ALA A 485 1.60 -14.23 3.78
C ALA A 485 0.16 -13.77 3.48
N LEU A 486 -0.02 -13.00 2.41
CA LEU A 486 -1.35 -12.69 1.87
C LEU A 486 -1.76 -13.80 0.89
N CYS A 487 -2.79 -14.58 1.27
CA CYS A 487 -3.27 -15.70 0.47
C CYS A 487 -4.50 -15.28 -0.35
N HIS A 488 -4.35 -15.24 -1.66
CA HIS A 488 -5.46 -14.98 -2.59
C HIS A 488 -6.51 -16.10 -2.56
N CYS A 489 -7.79 -15.73 -2.59
CA CYS A 489 -8.88 -16.67 -2.78
C CYS A 489 -9.10 -16.95 -4.26
N LYS A 490 -8.84 -18.20 -4.68
CA LYS A 490 -8.92 -18.62 -6.07
C LYS A 490 -10.26 -18.21 -6.73
N ASN A 491 -10.18 -17.61 -7.91
CA ASN A 491 -11.32 -17.14 -8.73
C ASN A 491 -12.19 -16.06 -8.06
N ARG A 492 -11.65 -15.32 -7.09
CA ARG A 492 -12.29 -14.18 -6.43
C ARG A 492 -11.38 -12.97 -6.44
N ASP A 493 -11.93 -11.83 -6.04
CA ASP A 493 -11.31 -10.51 -5.94
C ASP A 493 -10.83 -10.17 -4.51
N TYR A 494 -10.72 -11.17 -3.63
CA TYR A 494 -10.27 -10.98 -2.25
C TYR A 494 -9.14 -11.92 -1.87
N ALA A 495 -8.38 -11.53 -0.86
CA ALA A 495 -7.30 -12.31 -0.25
C ALA A 495 -7.39 -12.25 1.27
N ALA A 496 -6.71 -13.12 2.00
CA ALA A 496 -6.72 -13.09 3.46
C ALA A 496 -5.35 -13.36 4.07
N PHE A 497 -5.04 -12.67 5.16
CA PHE A 497 -3.94 -13.02 6.04
C PHE A 497 -4.40 -14.09 7.03
N PHE A 498 -3.88 -15.32 6.93
CA PHE A 498 -4.28 -16.39 7.87
C PHE A 498 -3.46 -16.37 9.15
N SER A 499 -2.19 -16.00 9.08
CA SER A 499 -1.26 -15.83 10.19
C SER A 499 -0.82 -14.37 10.34
N ALA A 500 -0.34 -14.02 11.53
CA ALA A 500 0.22 -12.71 11.84
C ALA A 500 1.48 -12.89 12.70
N GLN A 501 2.44 -13.67 12.20
CA GLN A 501 3.71 -13.92 12.89
C GLN A 501 4.68 -12.74 12.71
N THR A 502 5.44 -12.46 13.75
CA THR A 502 6.59 -11.54 13.69
C THR A 502 7.81 -12.31 13.19
N THR A 503 8.89 -11.61 12.86
CA THR A 503 10.12 -12.26 12.42
C THR A 503 10.80 -13.06 13.53
N GLN A 504 10.45 -12.83 14.79
CA GLN A 504 11.03 -13.52 15.95
C GLN A 504 10.83 -15.04 15.86
N LYS A 505 11.92 -15.77 16.04
CA LYS A 505 11.88 -17.22 16.27
C LYS A 505 11.62 -17.49 17.75
N SER A 506 10.45 -18.06 18.07
CA SER A 506 10.10 -18.42 19.45
C SER A 506 11.10 -19.45 20.01
N LYS A 507 11.73 -19.12 21.14
CA LYS A 507 12.65 -20.02 21.85
C LYS A 507 11.88 -21.23 22.39
N LEU A 508 12.51 -22.41 22.32
CA LEU A 508 12.00 -23.64 22.92
C LEU A 508 12.52 -23.78 24.34
N TYR A 509 11.61 -24.01 25.26
CA TYR A 509 11.82 -24.22 26.68
C TYR A 509 11.41 -25.65 27.06
N ASN A 510 11.88 -26.08 28.23
CA ASN A 510 11.52 -27.36 28.82
C ASN A 510 10.08 -27.42 29.37
N LEU A 511 9.44 -26.27 29.60
CA LEU A 511 8.08 -26.17 30.15
C LEU A 511 7.07 -25.73 29.08
N ASP A 512 5.95 -26.44 28.98
CA ASP A 512 4.89 -26.13 28.01
C ASP A 512 4.31 -24.73 28.19
N GLN A 513 4.19 -24.26 29.44
CA GLN A 513 3.73 -22.90 29.73
C GLN A 513 4.70 -21.84 29.21
N ALA A 514 6.02 -22.07 29.34
CA ALA A 514 7.03 -21.15 28.82
C ALA A 514 7.01 -21.14 27.27
N ASN A 515 6.82 -22.31 26.65
CA ASN A 515 6.63 -22.42 25.20
C ASN A 515 5.41 -21.65 24.71
N ALA A 516 4.26 -21.77 25.42
CA ALA A 516 3.06 -21.02 25.09
C ALA A 516 3.29 -19.50 25.17
N ASN A 517 3.95 -19.02 26.24
CA ASN A 517 4.25 -17.60 26.41
C ASN A 517 5.21 -17.07 25.33
N ALA A 518 6.21 -17.85 24.94
CA ALA A 518 7.13 -17.51 23.87
C ALA A 518 6.42 -17.39 22.52
N GLN A 519 5.47 -18.31 22.22
CA GLN A 519 4.67 -18.26 21.00
C GLN A 519 3.66 -17.11 20.98
N LEU A 520 3.09 -16.72 22.12
CA LEU A 520 2.22 -15.54 22.19
C LEU A 520 3.02 -14.26 21.92
N SER A 521 4.27 -14.22 22.41
CA SER A 521 5.17 -13.07 22.25
C SER A 521 5.67 -12.88 20.81
N SER A 522 5.65 -13.92 19.97
CA SER A 522 6.08 -13.84 18.57
C SER A 522 4.96 -13.47 17.59
N ARG A 523 3.75 -13.12 18.08
CA ARG A 523 2.59 -12.82 17.23
C ARG A 523 2.26 -11.34 17.26
N LEU A 524 2.08 -10.77 16.07
CA LEU A 524 1.88 -9.34 15.87
C LEU A 524 0.59 -8.83 16.54
N THR A 525 -0.50 -9.60 16.48
CA THR A 525 -1.78 -9.24 17.12
C THR A 525 -1.63 -8.93 18.61
N TYR A 526 -0.92 -9.79 19.34
CA TYR A 526 -0.73 -9.63 20.78
C TYR A 526 0.30 -8.54 21.09
N ILE A 527 1.33 -8.38 20.26
CA ILE A 527 2.31 -7.29 20.40
C ILE A 527 1.66 -5.93 20.15
N LEU A 528 0.79 -5.79 19.15
CA LEU A 528 0.04 -4.56 18.90
C LEU A 528 -0.87 -4.21 20.09
N ALA A 529 -1.58 -5.19 20.66
CA ALA A 529 -2.40 -4.97 21.84
C ALA A 529 -1.56 -4.58 23.07
N ALA A 530 -0.48 -5.30 23.36
CA ALA A 530 0.42 -5.01 24.48
C ALA A 530 1.08 -3.62 24.35
N SER A 531 1.49 -3.27 23.12
CA SER A 531 2.05 -1.95 22.79
C SER A 531 1.06 -0.84 23.11
N ARG A 532 -0.21 -1.02 22.73
CA ARG A 532 -1.27 -0.06 23.00
C ARG A 532 -1.54 0.10 24.50
N PHE A 533 -1.51 -0.98 25.29
CA PHE A 533 -1.58 -0.88 26.76
C PHE A 533 -0.38 -0.14 27.34
N ALA A 534 0.84 -0.36 26.82
CA ALA A 534 2.03 0.37 27.25
C ALA A 534 1.89 1.88 27.00
N HIS A 535 1.35 2.29 25.85
CA HIS A 535 1.06 3.70 25.54
C HIS A 535 0.08 4.32 26.54
N TYR A 536 -1.03 3.65 26.84
CA TYR A 536 -1.99 4.14 27.82
C TYR A 536 -1.38 4.25 29.22
N ILE A 537 -0.72 3.20 29.71
CA ILE A 537 -0.09 3.21 31.04
C ILE A 537 0.95 4.32 31.13
N LYS A 538 1.74 4.54 30.08
CA LYS A 538 2.74 5.60 30.03
C LYS A 538 2.10 6.98 30.20
N VAL A 539 1.03 7.27 29.45
CA VAL A 539 0.36 8.58 29.52
C VAL A 539 -0.35 8.76 30.86
N ILE A 540 -1.12 7.76 31.29
CA ILE A 540 -1.85 7.78 32.56
C ILE A 540 -0.91 8.01 33.74
N MET A 541 0.18 7.24 33.83
CA MET A 541 1.12 7.36 34.95
C MET A 541 1.94 8.64 34.87
N ARG A 542 2.23 9.16 33.67
CA ARG A 542 2.90 10.46 33.49
C ARG A 542 2.05 11.60 34.05
N ASP A 543 0.74 11.59 33.80
CA ASP A 543 -0.19 12.61 34.34
C ASP A 543 -0.29 12.54 35.88
N LYS A 544 -0.01 11.37 36.48
CA LYS A 544 -0.05 11.15 37.95
C LYS A 544 1.28 11.46 38.65
N ILE A 545 2.37 11.76 37.93
CA ILE A 545 3.65 12.12 38.56
C ILE A 545 3.47 13.39 39.40
N GLY A 546 3.91 13.34 40.66
CA GLY A 546 3.76 14.43 41.63
C GLY A 546 2.51 14.33 42.52
N SER A 547 1.63 13.35 42.29
CA SER A 547 0.53 13.04 43.21
C SER A 547 1.01 12.23 44.43
N PHE A 548 0.30 12.36 45.54
CA PHE A 548 0.56 11.63 46.78
C PHE A 548 -0.02 10.20 46.72
N MET A 549 0.48 9.36 45.82
CA MET A 549 0.06 7.96 45.69
C MET A 549 1.10 7.02 46.28
N SER A 550 0.67 6.17 47.20
CA SER A 550 1.44 5.03 47.72
C SER A 550 1.47 3.87 46.72
N ARG A 551 2.42 2.93 46.90
CA ARG A 551 2.52 1.69 46.12
C ARG A 551 1.16 0.98 45.92
N THR A 552 0.40 0.86 47.01
CA THR A 552 -0.88 0.14 47.03
C THR A 552 -1.97 0.90 46.28
N GLU A 553 -1.96 2.23 46.36
CA GLU A 553 -2.90 3.08 45.61
C GLU A 553 -2.60 3.03 44.11
N VAL A 554 -1.33 3.07 43.71
CA VAL A 554 -0.91 2.90 42.31
C VAL A 554 -1.35 1.53 41.78
N GLU A 555 -1.11 0.46 42.54
CA GLU A 555 -1.52 -0.90 42.18
C GLU A 555 -3.04 -1.02 42.03
N SER A 556 -3.82 -0.50 42.99
CA SER A 556 -5.28 -0.54 42.95
C SER A 556 -5.83 0.27 41.77
N PHE A 557 -5.28 1.45 41.52
CA PHE A 557 -5.69 2.32 40.42
C PHE A 557 -5.46 1.66 39.06
N LEU A 558 -4.26 1.12 38.83
CA LEU A 558 -3.92 0.45 37.57
C LEU A 558 -4.75 -0.82 37.34
N ASN A 559 -4.99 -1.62 38.39
CA ASN A 559 -5.84 -2.81 38.28
C ASN A 559 -7.31 -2.45 38.01
N LYS A 560 -7.83 -1.37 38.62
CA LYS A 560 -9.19 -0.88 38.34
C LYS A 560 -9.33 -0.40 36.90
N TRP A 561 -8.33 0.32 36.39
CA TRP A 561 -8.31 0.78 35.01
C TRP A 561 -8.26 -0.40 34.02
N ILE A 562 -7.32 -1.33 34.19
CA ILE A 562 -7.16 -2.44 33.24
C ILE A 562 -8.35 -3.41 33.24
N ALA A 563 -9.04 -3.56 34.37
CA ALA A 563 -10.25 -4.38 34.49
C ALA A 563 -11.38 -3.93 33.55
N SER A 564 -11.42 -2.65 33.16
CA SER A 564 -12.40 -2.15 32.17
C SER A 564 -12.21 -2.75 30.76
N TYR A 565 -11.05 -3.36 30.48
CA TYR A 565 -10.71 -3.98 29.21
C TYR A 565 -10.74 -5.52 29.25
N VAL A 566 -11.19 -6.10 30.36
CA VAL A 566 -11.22 -7.55 30.58
C VAL A 566 -12.63 -8.11 30.37
N LEU A 567 -12.73 -9.12 29.50
CA LEU A 567 -13.98 -9.84 29.26
C LEU A 567 -13.99 -11.18 30.02
N LEU A 568 -14.96 -11.34 30.92
CA LEU A 568 -15.04 -12.50 31.82
C LEU A 568 -15.66 -13.75 31.18
N THR A 569 -16.32 -13.62 30.03
CA THR A 569 -17.11 -14.70 29.41
C THR A 569 -16.46 -15.18 28.12
N ASP A 570 -16.25 -16.50 27.99
CA ASP A 570 -15.65 -17.11 26.79
C ASP A 570 -16.65 -17.29 25.63
N GLU A 571 -17.95 -17.26 25.91
CA GLU A 571 -19.05 -17.40 24.94
C GLU A 571 -19.36 -16.12 24.17
N ALA A 572 -18.66 -15.03 24.46
CA ALA A 572 -18.87 -13.77 23.77
C ALA A 572 -18.53 -13.87 22.27
N ASP A 573 -19.23 -13.05 21.49
CA ASP A 573 -19.00 -12.94 20.06
C ASP A 573 -17.63 -12.34 19.75
N GLN A 574 -17.20 -12.48 18.50
CA GLN A 574 -15.90 -11.98 18.06
C GLN A 574 -15.79 -10.47 18.24
N VAL A 575 -16.87 -9.73 17.99
CA VAL A 575 -16.91 -8.28 18.12
C VAL A 575 -16.64 -7.84 19.55
N ALA A 576 -17.26 -8.47 20.56
CA ALA A 576 -16.99 -8.19 21.96
C ALA A 576 -15.54 -8.55 22.34
N LYS A 577 -15.04 -9.72 21.90
CA LYS A 577 -13.64 -10.13 22.15
C LYS A 577 -12.62 -9.20 21.49
N SER A 578 -12.96 -8.58 20.36
CA SER A 578 -12.09 -7.59 19.70
C SER A 578 -12.12 -6.23 20.40
N ARG A 579 -13.24 -5.85 21.02
CA ARG A 579 -13.37 -4.61 21.82
C ARG A 579 -12.71 -4.72 23.19
N PHE A 580 -12.75 -5.90 23.78
CA PHE A 580 -12.15 -6.23 25.07
C PHE A 580 -11.08 -7.30 24.85
N PRO A 581 -9.85 -6.90 24.48
CA PRO A 581 -8.85 -7.85 23.99
C PRO A 581 -8.31 -8.80 25.07
N LEU A 582 -8.56 -8.53 26.35
CA LEU A 582 -8.02 -9.28 27.48
C LEU A 582 -9.05 -10.23 28.09
N ARG A 583 -8.63 -11.47 28.33
CA ARG A 583 -9.36 -12.46 29.13
C ARG A 583 -9.13 -12.27 30.62
N GLU A 584 -7.91 -11.89 30.98
CA GLU A 584 -7.43 -11.70 32.35
C GLU A 584 -6.25 -10.72 32.34
N ALA A 585 -6.15 -9.89 33.37
CA ALA A 585 -5.07 -8.94 33.52
C ALA A 585 -4.71 -8.74 34.99
N ARG A 586 -3.42 -8.58 35.29
CA ARG A 586 -2.93 -8.29 36.64
C ARG A 586 -1.74 -7.36 36.58
N ILE A 587 -1.73 -6.33 37.41
CA ILE A 587 -0.60 -5.40 37.53
C ILE A 587 -0.07 -5.48 38.95
N GLU A 588 1.21 -5.82 39.09
CA GLU A 588 1.90 -5.88 40.39
C GLU A 588 2.87 -4.72 40.50
N VAL A 589 2.84 -3.99 41.61
CA VAL A 589 3.69 -2.81 41.84
C VAL A 589 4.60 -3.06 43.05
N VAL A 590 5.90 -2.92 42.83
CA VAL A 590 6.94 -3.08 43.86
C VAL A 590 7.72 -1.79 44.06
N ASP A 591 8.14 -1.52 45.30
CA ASP A 591 9.02 -0.40 45.63
C ASP A 591 10.43 -0.65 45.08
N VAL A 592 11.08 0.40 44.60
CA VAL A 592 12.51 0.35 44.25
C VAL A 592 13.34 0.64 45.51
N PRO A 593 14.13 -0.32 46.03
CA PRO A 593 14.91 -0.11 47.24
C PRO A 593 15.85 1.09 47.11
N GLY A 594 15.86 1.95 48.13
CA GLY A 594 16.71 3.13 48.17
C GLY A 594 16.20 4.35 47.38
N GLN A 595 15.04 4.25 46.72
CA GLN A 595 14.45 5.35 45.95
C GLN A 595 12.96 5.56 46.32
N PRO A 596 12.66 6.32 47.40
CA PRO A 596 11.29 6.60 47.81
C PRO A 596 10.48 7.28 46.69
N GLY A 597 9.27 6.78 46.43
CA GLY A 597 8.40 7.27 45.35
C GLY A 597 8.66 6.64 43.98
N ASN A 598 9.72 5.83 43.83
CA ASN A 598 9.97 5.08 42.62
C ASN A 598 9.40 3.66 42.74
N TYR A 599 8.54 3.31 41.80
CA TYR A 599 7.87 2.02 41.74
C TYR A 599 8.21 1.30 40.44
N ARG A 600 8.29 -0.03 40.50
CA ARG A 600 8.37 -0.90 39.33
C ARG A 600 7.06 -1.66 39.20
N ALA A 601 6.39 -1.52 38.08
CA ALA A 601 5.18 -2.27 37.75
C ALA A 601 5.51 -3.45 36.82
N VAL A 602 4.92 -4.61 37.08
CA VAL A 602 4.92 -5.77 36.19
C VAL A 602 3.49 -6.01 35.74
N VAL A 603 3.26 -5.94 34.43
CA VAL A 603 1.94 -6.04 33.81
C VAL A 603 1.80 -7.42 33.18
N PHE A 604 0.88 -8.23 33.69
CA PHE A 604 0.53 -9.54 33.13
C PHE A 604 -0.75 -9.39 32.31
N LEU A 605 -0.67 -9.67 31.01
CA LEU A 605 -1.78 -9.59 30.07
C LEU A 605 -2.04 -10.98 29.50
N ARG A 606 -3.27 -11.47 29.65
CA ARG A 606 -3.73 -12.71 29.02
C ARG A 606 -4.78 -12.37 27.96
N PRO A 607 -4.45 -12.47 26.66
CA PRO A 607 -5.41 -12.19 25.60
C PRO A 607 -6.40 -13.34 25.40
N HIS A 608 -7.46 -13.09 24.64
CA HIS A 608 -8.28 -14.16 24.08
C HIS A 608 -7.48 -14.94 23.02
N PHE A 609 -7.51 -16.26 23.10
CA PHE A 609 -6.83 -17.11 22.13
C PHE A 609 -7.62 -17.20 20.82
N GLN A 610 -6.91 -17.03 19.71
CA GLN A 610 -7.44 -17.24 18.36
C GLN A 610 -7.12 -18.67 17.88
N LEU A 611 -7.99 -19.22 17.03
CA LEU A 611 -7.80 -20.54 16.44
C LEU A 611 -6.61 -20.52 15.46
N GLU A 612 -5.63 -21.40 15.68
CA GLU A 612 -4.43 -21.50 14.83
C GLU A 612 -4.49 -22.69 13.87
N ALA A 613 -4.73 -23.88 14.41
CA ALA A 613 -4.74 -25.11 13.64
C ALA A 613 -5.69 -26.12 14.29
N LEU A 614 -6.32 -26.95 13.46
CA LEU A 614 -7.14 -28.07 13.89
C LEU A 614 -6.71 -29.32 13.14
N THR A 615 -6.20 -30.32 13.86
CA THR A 615 -5.93 -31.64 13.29
C THR A 615 -7.14 -32.54 13.53
N ALA A 616 -7.91 -32.78 12.48
CA ALA A 616 -9.03 -33.72 12.52
C ALA A 616 -8.59 -35.12 12.06
N SER A 617 -8.96 -36.16 12.80
CA SER A 617 -8.83 -37.55 12.35
C SER A 617 -10.23 -38.16 12.22
N LEU A 618 -10.60 -38.57 11.00
CA LEU A 618 -11.89 -39.22 10.77
C LEU A 618 -11.74 -40.72 11.03
N ARG A 619 -12.62 -41.27 11.86
CA ARG A 619 -12.69 -42.71 12.15
C ARG A 619 -14.08 -43.22 11.85
N LEU A 620 -14.19 -44.15 10.91
CA LEU A 620 -15.43 -44.88 10.65
C LEU A 620 -15.56 -45.99 11.70
N VAL A 621 -16.64 -45.95 12.46
CA VAL A 621 -16.92 -46.90 13.54
C VAL A 621 -18.35 -47.43 13.40
N ALA A 622 -18.52 -48.74 13.59
CA ALA A 622 -19.84 -49.39 13.51
C ALA A 622 -20.74 -48.99 14.69
N ASN A 623 -20.14 -48.71 15.86
CA ASN A 623 -20.80 -48.13 17.02
C ASN A 623 -19.94 -46.97 17.53
N LEU A 624 -20.56 -45.83 17.81
CA LEU A 624 -19.84 -44.67 18.35
C LEU A 624 -19.20 -45.05 19.70
N PRO A 625 -17.87 -44.86 19.87
CA PRO A 625 -17.22 -45.11 21.15
C PRO A 625 -17.80 -44.15 22.20
N ARG A 626 -17.81 -44.60 23.46
CA ARG A 626 -18.22 -43.71 24.56
C ARG A 626 -17.34 -42.45 24.56
N PRO A 627 -17.90 -41.26 24.86
CA PRO A 627 -17.12 -40.03 24.93
C PRO A 627 -15.89 -40.27 25.80
N ALA A 628 -14.71 -39.88 25.30
CA ALA A 628 -13.52 -39.89 26.12
C ALA A 628 -13.81 -39.00 27.35
N ALA A 629 -13.65 -39.55 28.56
CA ALA A 629 -13.69 -38.75 29.78
C ALA A 629 -12.55 -37.73 29.68
N ARG A 630 -12.91 -36.46 29.47
CA ARG A 630 -11.97 -35.35 29.43
C ARG A 630 -11.77 -34.79 30.82
#